data_AF-A0A2N2GQR8-F1
#
_entry.id   AF-A0A2N2GQR8-F1
#
_cell.length_a   1.000
_cell.length_b   1.000
_cell.length_c   1.000
_cell.angle_alpha   90.00
_cell.angle_beta   90.00
_cell.angle_gamma   90.00
#
_symmetry.space_group_name_H-M   'P 1'
#
loop_
_entity.id
_entity.type
_entity.pdbx_description
1 polymer ?
#
loop_
_entity_poly.entity_id
_entity_poly.type
_entity_poly.pdbx_seq_one_letter_code
_entity_poly.pdbx_strand_id
1 'polypeptide(L)'
;MCDSTCHWTGNCLGQTIPGIEICDAQSKDENCDGSHNEGCSCTNGATQTCCGGTIVTCAGGAWPSCPATPVETCDGVDNNCDGLIDNGLALDLDEPNDTCTQARLSTMEEGDELVFSSRTIYKADLTADVDYFQIELREMSDWLCLINPNFNECYSYYFTVTDPQGLNVEFDVIPIDLYATDHVAQCTSASYASMYHSTNGLLALNYDGRCGDDDDWRFYIKVRANTTGVSCRTYTLTVNVPISYIQEEVCTDYPTND
;
A
#
# COMPACT_ATOMS: atom_id res chain seq x y z
N MET A 1 -26.72 -21.65 -3.48
CA MET A 1 -26.48 -22.99 -2.88
C MET A 1 -27.14 -24.02 -3.77
N CYS A 2 -26.40 -25.06 -4.17
CA CYS A 2 -26.92 -26.15 -5.00
C CYS A 2 -27.69 -27.13 -4.12
N ASP A 3 -28.86 -27.61 -4.54
CA ASP A 3 -29.64 -28.56 -3.77
C ASP A 3 -29.06 -29.98 -3.81
N SER A 4 -29.68 -30.89 -3.07
CA SER A 4 -29.30 -32.30 -3.01
C SER A 4 -29.51 -33.09 -4.32
N THR A 5 -29.98 -32.43 -5.38
CA THR A 5 -30.11 -32.99 -6.74
C THR A 5 -29.11 -32.37 -7.74
N CYS A 6 -28.15 -31.57 -7.25
CA CYS A 6 -27.23 -30.79 -8.08
C CYS A 6 -27.95 -29.77 -8.99
N HIS A 7 -29.12 -29.28 -8.58
CA HIS A 7 -29.78 -28.14 -9.22
C HIS A 7 -29.64 -26.88 -8.37
N TRP A 8 -29.35 -25.75 -9.02
CA TRP A 8 -29.36 -24.45 -8.37
C TRP A 8 -30.81 -24.03 -8.08
N THR A 9 -31.21 -24.06 -6.80
CA THR A 9 -32.61 -23.75 -6.38
C THR A 9 -32.85 -22.26 -6.11
N GLY A 10 -32.19 -21.38 -6.86
CA GLY A 10 -32.39 -19.93 -6.78
C GLY A 10 -31.56 -19.20 -7.83
N ASN A 11 -31.87 -17.93 -8.08
CA ASN A 11 -31.04 -17.06 -8.91
C ASN A 11 -29.59 -17.13 -8.40
N CYS A 12 -28.64 -17.33 -9.30
CA CYS A 12 -27.22 -17.31 -8.95
C CYS A 12 -26.88 -15.93 -8.38
N LEU A 13 -26.37 -15.89 -7.14
CA LEU A 13 -25.92 -14.63 -6.53
C LEU A 13 -24.76 -14.09 -7.38
N GLY A 14 -24.94 -12.93 -8.00
CA GLY A 14 -23.96 -12.33 -8.92
C GLY A 14 -24.13 -12.68 -10.41
N GLN A 15 -25.18 -13.42 -10.79
CA GLN A 15 -25.45 -13.65 -12.21
C GLN A 15 -25.92 -12.37 -12.91
N THR A 16 -25.26 -12.04 -14.01
CA THR A 16 -25.77 -11.11 -15.03
C THR A 16 -26.93 -11.79 -15.76
N ILE A 17 -28.11 -11.18 -15.68
CA ILE A 17 -29.26 -11.63 -16.47
C ILE A 17 -29.04 -11.12 -17.89
N PRO A 18 -29.18 -11.96 -18.93
CA PRO A 18 -29.17 -11.53 -20.32
C PRO A 18 -29.96 -10.24 -20.53
N GLY A 19 -29.25 -9.18 -20.92
CA GLY A 19 -29.81 -7.88 -21.24
C GLY A 19 -30.34 -7.82 -22.67
N ILE A 20 -30.82 -6.63 -23.05
CA ILE A 20 -30.99 -6.29 -24.46
C ILE A 20 -29.61 -5.91 -24.99
N GLU A 21 -29.27 -6.39 -26.18
CA GLU A 21 -28.04 -6.01 -26.88
C GLU A 21 -27.93 -4.50 -27.03
N ILE A 22 -26.80 -3.94 -26.59
CA ILE A 22 -26.52 -2.52 -26.74
C ILE A 22 -25.46 -2.40 -27.82
N CYS A 23 -25.78 -1.65 -28.87
CA CYS A 23 -24.79 -1.34 -29.89
C CYS A 23 -23.73 -0.39 -29.32
N ASP A 24 -22.70 -0.96 -28.73
CA ASP A 24 -21.65 -0.26 -28.03
C ASP A 24 -20.28 -0.47 -28.69
N ALA A 25 -19.38 0.45 -28.36
CA ALA A 25 -18.03 0.42 -28.86
C ALA A 25 -17.12 -0.48 -28.02
N GLN A 26 -17.60 -1.12 -26.96
CA GLN A 26 -16.84 -2.04 -26.14
C GLN A 26 -16.95 -3.47 -26.66
N SER A 27 -17.93 -3.74 -27.54
CA SER A 27 -18.21 -5.07 -28.09
C SER A 27 -18.42 -6.09 -26.98
N LYS A 28 -19.06 -5.64 -25.89
CA LYS A 28 -19.52 -6.50 -24.81
C LYS A 28 -20.72 -7.32 -25.32
N ASP A 29 -20.90 -8.50 -24.73
CA ASP A 29 -22.03 -9.39 -25.02
C ASP A 29 -23.04 -9.19 -23.89
N GLU A 30 -23.92 -8.19 -24.01
CA GLU A 30 -24.87 -7.83 -22.94
C GLU A 30 -25.94 -8.90 -22.74
N ASN A 31 -26.25 -9.64 -23.79
CA ASN A 31 -27.27 -10.68 -23.78
C ASN A 31 -26.69 -12.08 -23.45
N CYS A 32 -25.37 -12.20 -23.37
CA CYS A 32 -24.62 -13.42 -23.07
C CYS A 32 -24.94 -14.60 -24.02
N ASP A 33 -25.21 -14.36 -25.30
CA ASP A 33 -25.49 -15.41 -26.30
C ASP A 33 -24.24 -15.94 -27.02
N GLY A 34 -23.07 -15.42 -26.66
CA GLY A 34 -21.76 -15.82 -27.21
C GLY A 34 -21.37 -15.05 -28.45
N SER A 35 -22.15 -14.04 -28.82
CA SER A 35 -21.89 -13.13 -29.92
C SER A 35 -21.91 -11.68 -29.36
N HIS A 36 -21.34 -10.70 -30.06
CA HIS A 36 -21.29 -9.33 -29.59
C HIS A 36 -21.75 -8.37 -30.70
N ASN A 37 -22.52 -7.34 -30.35
CA ASN A 37 -23.08 -6.35 -31.27
C ASN A 37 -24.00 -6.95 -32.37
N GLU A 38 -24.79 -7.97 -32.04
CA GLU A 38 -25.71 -8.62 -32.98
C GLU A 38 -26.79 -7.66 -33.46
N GLY A 39 -26.93 -7.53 -34.78
CA GLY A 39 -27.92 -6.62 -35.36
C GLY A 39 -27.52 -5.15 -35.34
N CYS A 40 -26.30 -4.82 -34.91
CA CYS A 40 -25.76 -3.47 -34.92
C CYS A 40 -25.19 -3.11 -36.30
N SER A 41 -26.08 -2.77 -37.24
CA SER A 41 -25.69 -2.18 -38.52
C SER A 41 -25.27 -0.72 -38.35
N CYS A 42 -24.23 -0.30 -39.06
CA CYS A 42 -23.75 1.07 -39.04
C CYS A 42 -23.67 1.69 -40.44
N THR A 43 -23.72 3.03 -40.51
CA THR A 43 -23.51 3.74 -41.77
C THR A 43 -22.02 3.80 -42.07
N ASN A 44 -21.60 3.38 -43.27
CA ASN A 44 -20.20 3.46 -43.68
C ASN A 44 -19.63 4.88 -43.48
N GLY A 45 -18.49 4.96 -42.78
CA GLY A 45 -17.86 6.23 -42.41
C GLY A 45 -18.32 6.82 -41.08
N ALA A 46 -19.32 6.25 -40.41
CA ALA A 46 -19.61 6.56 -39.02
C ALA A 46 -18.44 6.12 -38.13
N THR A 47 -18.21 6.86 -37.04
CA THR A 47 -17.12 6.60 -36.09
C THR A 47 -17.68 6.31 -34.71
N GLN A 48 -17.04 5.40 -33.98
CA GLN A 48 -17.27 5.16 -32.57
C GLN A 48 -15.94 5.14 -31.82
N THR A 49 -15.95 5.51 -30.54
CA THR A 49 -14.77 5.52 -29.70
C THR A 49 -14.77 4.27 -28.83
N CYS A 50 -13.84 3.36 -29.09
CA CYS A 50 -13.52 2.23 -28.24
C CYS A 50 -12.99 2.69 -26.88
N CYS A 51 -12.96 1.75 -25.93
CA CYS A 51 -12.21 1.92 -24.70
C CYS A 51 -10.74 2.32 -24.96
N GLY A 52 -10.14 3.11 -24.07
CA GLY A 52 -8.80 3.65 -24.27
C GLY A 52 -8.70 4.77 -25.31
N GLY A 53 -9.83 5.29 -25.81
CA GLY A 53 -9.88 6.43 -26.72
C GLY A 53 -9.60 6.11 -28.20
N THR A 54 -9.45 4.84 -28.56
CA THR A 54 -9.24 4.46 -29.96
C THR A 54 -10.52 4.66 -30.75
N ILE A 55 -10.46 5.37 -31.88
CA ILE A 55 -11.62 5.55 -32.75
C ILE A 55 -11.62 4.44 -33.81
N VAL A 56 -12.74 3.73 -33.93
CA VAL A 56 -12.98 2.82 -35.05
C VAL A 56 -14.06 3.35 -35.97
N THR A 57 -13.90 3.04 -37.26
CA THR A 57 -14.78 3.53 -38.33
C THR A 57 -15.55 2.37 -38.93
N CYS A 58 -16.86 2.54 -39.07
CA CYS A 58 -17.74 1.59 -39.71
C CYS A 58 -17.32 1.34 -41.17
N ALA A 59 -17.14 0.06 -41.53
CA ALA A 59 -16.78 -0.36 -42.87
C ALA A 59 -17.56 -1.61 -43.26
N GLY A 60 -18.18 -1.59 -44.45
CA GLY A 60 -19.02 -2.69 -44.92
C GLY A 60 -20.36 -2.80 -44.19
N GLY A 61 -20.83 -1.73 -43.53
CA GLY A 61 -22.09 -1.72 -42.78
C GLY A 61 -22.01 -2.39 -41.40
N ALA A 62 -20.81 -2.79 -40.97
CA ALA A 62 -20.55 -3.39 -39.67
C ALA A 62 -19.41 -2.64 -38.95
N TRP A 63 -19.48 -2.62 -37.61
CA TRP A 63 -18.40 -2.11 -36.79
C TRP A 63 -17.26 -3.14 -36.73
N PRO A 64 -15.99 -2.72 -36.89
CA PRO A 64 -14.88 -3.62 -36.61
C PRO A 64 -14.74 -3.82 -35.10
N SER A 65 -14.17 -4.95 -34.69
CA SER A 65 -13.80 -5.19 -33.29
C SER A 65 -12.85 -4.09 -32.82
N CYS A 66 -13.06 -3.63 -31.59
CA CYS A 66 -12.08 -2.74 -30.96
C CYS A 66 -10.77 -3.48 -30.72
N PRO A 67 -9.63 -2.75 -30.75
CA PRO A 67 -8.36 -3.33 -30.36
C PRO A 67 -8.41 -3.74 -28.88
N ALA A 68 -7.44 -4.57 -28.47
CA ALA A 68 -7.24 -4.89 -27.07
C ALA A 68 -7.22 -3.61 -26.23
N THR A 69 -7.94 -3.63 -25.11
CA THR A 69 -8.00 -2.49 -24.22
C THR A 69 -6.61 -2.21 -23.64
N PRO A 70 -6.24 -0.93 -23.47
CA PRO A 70 -4.94 -0.60 -22.89
C PRO A 70 -4.85 -1.10 -21.45
N VAL A 71 -3.63 -1.31 -20.97
CA VAL A 71 -3.38 -1.57 -19.54
C VAL A 71 -3.77 -0.32 -18.75
N GLU A 72 -4.31 -0.50 -17.55
CA GLU A 72 -4.58 0.59 -16.64
C GLU A 72 -3.34 1.45 -16.39
N THR A 73 -3.57 2.75 -16.34
CA THR A 73 -2.60 3.73 -15.89
C THR A 73 -3.22 4.51 -14.73
N CYS A 74 -2.41 4.97 -13.78
CA CYS A 74 -2.93 5.69 -12.60
C CYS A 74 -3.29 7.14 -12.92
N ASP A 75 -4.21 7.33 -13.87
CA ASP A 75 -4.69 8.60 -14.38
C ASP A 75 -6.11 8.96 -13.91
N GLY A 76 -6.75 8.08 -13.13
CA GLY A 76 -8.10 8.26 -12.61
C GLY A 76 -9.18 7.97 -13.64
N VAL A 77 -8.83 7.28 -14.73
CA VAL A 77 -9.73 6.83 -15.79
C VAL A 77 -9.65 5.30 -15.87
N ASP A 78 -10.80 4.65 -15.93
CA ASP A 78 -10.90 3.23 -16.30
C ASP A 78 -10.45 3.07 -17.77
N ASN A 79 -9.15 2.83 -17.97
CA ASN A 79 -8.55 2.79 -19.31
C ASN A 79 -8.94 1.50 -20.05
N ASN A 80 -9.24 0.44 -19.30
CA ASN A 80 -9.53 -0.89 -19.81
C ASN A 80 -11.05 -1.22 -19.89
N CYS A 81 -11.90 -0.35 -19.35
CA CYS A 81 -13.37 -0.41 -19.29
C CYS A 81 -13.93 -1.66 -18.61
N ASP A 82 -13.22 -2.21 -17.63
CA ASP A 82 -13.70 -3.32 -16.80
C ASP A 82 -14.65 -2.89 -15.68
N GLY A 83 -14.85 -1.58 -15.51
CA GLY A 83 -15.74 -0.98 -14.51
C GLY A 83 -15.02 -0.59 -13.22
N LEU A 84 -13.70 -0.82 -13.13
CA LEU A 84 -12.85 -0.43 -12.02
C LEU A 84 -11.79 0.56 -12.53
N ILE A 85 -11.76 1.75 -11.93
CA ILE A 85 -10.76 2.77 -12.26
C ILE A 85 -9.40 2.38 -11.67
N ASP A 86 -8.30 2.51 -12.42
CA ASP A 86 -6.93 2.37 -11.90
C ASP A 86 -6.64 0.98 -11.27
N ASN A 87 -7.32 -0.09 -11.68
CA ASN A 87 -7.21 -1.41 -11.00
C ASN A 87 -6.02 -2.28 -11.44
N GLY A 88 -5.08 -1.75 -12.23
CA GLY A 88 -3.88 -2.45 -12.71
C GLY A 88 -2.77 -2.58 -11.65
N LEU A 89 -3.13 -2.71 -10.39
CA LEU A 89 -2.21 -2.79 -9.26
C LEU A 89 -1.44 -4.12 -9.25
N ALA A 90 -0.12 -4.05 -9.27
CA ALA A 90 0.71 -5.20 -8.92
C ALA A 90 0.64 -5.39 -7.40
N LEU A 91 0.36 -6.61 -6.94
CA LEU A 91 0.56 -6.98 -5.54
C LEU A 91 2.00 -6.60 -5.15
N ASP A 92 2.16 -5.83 -4.09
CA ASP A 92 3.49 -5.52 -3.60
C ASP A 92 4.06 -6.69 -2.78
N LEU A 93 5.37 -6.65 -2.54
CA LEU A 93 6.11 -7.77 -1.96
C LEU A 93 5.83 -8.00 -0.47
N ASP A 94 5.16 -7.07 0.20
CA ASP A 94 4.92 -7.16 1.65
C ASP A 94 3.49 -7.60 1.98
N GLU A 95 2.63 -7.79 0.98
CA GLU A 95 1.26 -8.27 1.15
C GLU A 95 1.16 -9.77 1.54
N PRO A 96 0.24 -10.14 2.47
CA PRO A 96 -0.67 -9.26 3.21
C PRO A 96 0.03 -8.59 4.40
N ASN A 97 -0.13 -7.29 4.59
CA ASN A 97 0.39 -6.56 5.76
C ASN A 97 -0.65 -5.64 6.43
N ASP A 98 -1.94 -5.88 6.14
CA ASP A 98 -3.14 -5.18 6.64
C ASP A 98 -3.24 -5.00 8.16
N THR A 99 -2.53 -5.84 8.92
CA THR A 99 -2.54 -5.83 10.39
C THR A 99 -1.12 -5.98 10.93
N CYS A 100 -0.88 -5.50 12.15
CA CYS A 100 0.45 -5.62 12.75
C CYS A 100 0.90 -7.08 12.98
N THR A 101 -0.02 -8.05 13.04
CA THR A 101 0.33 -9.48 13.12
C THR A 101 0.88 -10.04 11.83
N GLN A 102 0.59 -9.35 10.73
CA GLN A 102 1.04 -9.69 9.39
C GLN A 102 2.22 -8.82 8.97
N ALA A 103 2.63 -7.87 9.80
CA ALA A 103 3.75 -6.99 9.53
C ALA A 103 5.02 -7.79 9.28
N ARG A 104 5.74 -7.42 8.23
CA ARG A 104 7.04 -8.00 7.94
C ARG A 104 8.09 -7.43 8.90
N LEU A 105 8.77 -8.31 9.62
CA LEU A 105 9.92 -7.94 10.43
C LEU A 105 11.13 -7.63 9.53
N SER A 106 11.69 -6.44 9.72
CA SER A 106 13.00 -6.05 9.22
C SER A 106 13.91 -5.69 10.38
N THR A 107 15.20 -5.91 10.21
CA THR A 107 16.22 -5.57 11.22
C THR A 107 17.12 -4.49 10.66
N MET A 108 17.54 -3.55 11.49
CA MET A 108 18.53 -2.54 11.11
C MET A 108 19.48 -2.26 12.28
N GLU A 109 20.70 -1.88 11.92
CA GLU A 109 21.77 -1.46 12.82
C GLU A 109 22.08 0.03 12.61
N GLU A 110 22.96 0.57 13.43
CA GLU A 110 23.45 1.94 13.26
C GLU A 110 24.10 2.15 11.88
N GLY A 111 23.73 3.25 11.21
CA GLY A 111 24.25 3.58 9.88
C GLY A 111 23.47 2.91 8.74
N ASP A 112 22.48 2.07 9.04
CA ASP A 112 21.64 1.43 8.03
C ASP A 112 20.55 2.36 7.48
N GLU A 113 20.12 2.02 6.26
CA GLU A 113 18.94 2.57 5.62
C GLU A 113 18.08 1.43 5.07
N LEU A 114 16.82 1.36 5.50
CA LEU A 114 15.82 0.49 4.89
C LEU A 114 14.95 1.28 3.92
N VAL A 115 14.73 0.70 2.74
CA VAL A 115 13.88 1.28 1.69
C VAL A 115 12.84 0.26 1.25
N PHE A 116 11.57 0.57 1.51
CA PHE A 116 10.40 -0.18 1.05
C PHE A 116 9.79 0.59 -0.12
N SER A 117 10.25 0.29 -1.33
CA SER A 117 9.80 0.98 -2.55
C SER A 117 8.66 0.22 -3.24
N SER A 118 7.87 0.96 -4.02
CA SER A 118 6.80 0.41 -4.86
C SER A 118 5.70 -0.28 -4.05
N ARG A 119 5.29 0.32 -2.92
CA ARG A 119 4.17 -0.15 -2.07
C ARG A 119 2.86 0.58 -2.37
N THR A 120 1.72 -0.07 -2.20
CA THR A 120 0.41 0.46 -2.59
C THR A 120 -0.42 0.83 -1.37
N ILE A 121 -1.10 1.98 -1.38
CA ILE A 121 -1.99 2.39 -0.25
C ILE A 121 -3.48 2.19 -0.54
N TYR A 122 -3.78 1.52 -1.65
CA TYR A 122 -5.10 1.10 -2.08
C TYR A 122 -5.01 -0.32 -2.62
N LYS A 123 -6.04 -1.12 -2.35
CA LYS A 123 -6.18 -2.47 -2.91
C LYS A 123 -6.63 -2.41 -4.37
N ALA A 124 -6.54 -3.55 -5.07
CA ALA A 124 -6.99 -3.70 -6.46
C ALA A 124 -8.49 -3.35 -6.67
N ASP A 125 -9.30 -3.43 -5.62
CA ASP A 125 -10.72 -3.05 -5.63
C ASP A 125 -10.96 -1.58 -5.21
N LEU A 126 -9.90 -0.79 -5.11
CA LEU A 126 -9.92 0.63 -4.74
C LEU A 126 -10.30 0.93 -3.29
N THR A 127 -10.42 -0.09 -2.46
CA THR A 127 -10.55 0.10 -1.02
C THR A 127 -9.22 0.57 -0.43
N ALA A 128 -9.30 1.34 0.66
CA ALA A 128 -8.11 1.82 1.34
C ALA A 128 -7.29 0.64 1.87
N ASP A 129 -5.98 0.75 1.73
CA ASP A 129 -5.02 -0.21 2.24
C ASP A 129 -4.31 0.32 3.47
N VAL A 130 -3.81 -0.59 4.32
CA VAL A 130 -3.07 -0.23 5.52
C VAL A 130 -1.85 -1.12 5.63
N ASP A 131 -0.67 -0.55 5.41
CA ASP A 131 0.57 -1.31 5.53
C ASP A 131 1.13 -1.25 6.94
N TYR A 132 1.41 -2.40 7.54
CA TYR A 132 2.20 -2.50 8.75
C TYR A 132 3.61 -3.04 8.45
N PHE A 133 4.62 -2.30 8.90
CA PHE A 133 6.02 -2.73 8.95
C PHE A 133 6.41 -2.94 10.41
N GLN A 134 7.16 -3.99 10.70
CA GLN A 134 7.78 -4.17 12.01
C GLN A 134 9.29 -4.03 11.85
N ILE A 135 9.91 -3.20 12.67
CA ILE A 135 11.35 -2.99 12.61
C ILE A 135 11.95 -3.28 13.99
N GLU A 136 12.98 -4.12 13.99
CA GLU A 136 13.86 -4.36 15.13
C GLU A 136 15.16 -3.59 14.90
N LEU A 137 15.44 -2.72 15.85
CA LEU A 137 16.66 -1.94 15.95
C LEU A 137 17.59 -2.71 16.86
N ARG A 138 18.76 -3.07 16.33
CA ARG A 138 19.75 -3.79 17.11
C ARG A 138 20.75 -2.84 17.73
N GLU A 139 20.94 -2.96 19.03
CA GLU A 139 22.07 -2.33 19.70
C GLU A 139 23.34 -3.07 19.26
N MET A 140 24.27 -2.37 18.62
CA MET A 140 25.59 -2.93 18.35
C MET A 140 26.51 -2.57 19.51
N SER A 141 27.11 -3.57 20.15
CA SER A 141 28.17 -3.29 21.13
C SER A 141 29.37 -2.63 20.44
N ASP A 142 29.53 -1.31 20.60
CA ASP A 142 30.73 -0.61 20.14
C ASP A 142 31.96 -1.14 20.92
N TRP A 143 33.14 -1.11 20.30
CA TRP A 143 34.43 -1.27 20.99
C TRP A 143 34.47 -0.41 22.26
N LEU A 144 33.87 0.79 22.25
CA LEU A 144 33.79 1.70 23.39
C LEU A 144 33.24 1.06 24.67
N CYS A 145 32.39 0.03 24.57
CA CYS A 145 31.94 -0.77 25.71
C CYS A 145 33.07 -1.51 26.44
N LEU A 146 34.19 -1.80 25.78
CA LEU A 146 35.37 -2.44 26.40
C LEU A 146 36.17 -1.48 27.27
N ILE A 147 35.99 -0.16 27.10
CA ILE A 147 36.77 0.87 27.79
C ILE A 147 35.96 1.72 28.77
N ASN A 148 34.64 1.85 28.57
CA ASN A 148 33.75 2.44 29.57
C ASN A 148 32.31 1.89 29.42
N PRO A 149 31.86 1.01 30.34
CA PRO A 149 30.59 0.31 30.23
C PRO A 149 29.34 1.14 30.64
N ASN A 150 29.51 2.44 30.93
CA ASN A 150 28.40 3.31 31.40
C ASN A 150 28.19 4.55 30.50
N PHE A 151 28.54 4.49 29.22
CA PHE A 151 28.21 5.57 28.28
C PHE A 151 26.83 5.33 27.68
N ASN A 152 25.99 6.35 27.69
CA ASN A 152 24.70 6.30 27.01
C ASN A 152 24.91 6.51 25.51
N GLU A 153 24.20 5.72 24.70
CA GLU A 153 24.14 5.88 23.24
C GLU A 153 22.77 6.48 22.86
N CYS A 154 22.77 7.59 22.12
CA CYS A 154 21.53 8.26 21.75
C CYS A 154 21.23 8.00 20.28
N TYR A 155 20.18 7.23 19.98
CA TYR A 155 19.79 6.93 18.62
C TYR A 155 18.69 7.86 18.12
N SER A 156 18.85 8.37 16.91
CA SER A 156 17.82 9.16 16.20
C SER A 156 17.38 8.41 14.96
N TYR A 157 16.07 8.25 14.78
CA TYR A 157 15.48 7.50 13.67
C TYR A 157 14.66 8.43 12.80
N TYR A 158 15.01 8.48 11.52
CA TYR A 158 14.34 9.33 10.54
C TYR A 158 13.45 8.47 9.65
N PHE A 159 12.20 8.89 9.52
CA PHE A 159 11.20 8.23 8.70
C PHE A 159 10.78 9.18 7.60
N THR A 160 10.80 8.70 6.36
CA THR A 160 10.32 9.47 5.21
C THR A 160 9.42 8.59 4.37
N VAL A 161 8.23 9.07 4.07
CA VAL A 161 7.38 8.49 3.04
C VAL A 161 7.39 9.44 1.84
N THR A 162 8.01 8.99 0.76
CA THR A 162 8.07 9.76 -0.49
C THR A 162 7.03 9.24 -1.46
N ASP A 163 6.29 10.15 -2.07
CA ASP A 163 5.61 9.89 -3.33
C ASP A 163 6.20 10.78 -4.43
N PRO A 164 6.73 10.21 -5.52
CA PRO A 164 7.19 10.99 -6.66
C PRO A 164 6.16 11.95 -7.27
N GLN A 165 4.85 11.82 -7.04
CA GLN A 165 3.82 12.65 -7.70
C GLN A 165 2.76 13.31 -6.77
N GLY A 166 2.99 13.33 -5.45
CA GLY A 166 2.07 13.89 -4.44
C GLY A 166 0.94 12.95 -3.97
N LEU A 167 1.23 12.06 -3.02
CA LEU A 167 0.26 11.19 -2.37
C LEU A 167 -0.13 11.82 -1.04
N ASN A 168 -1.39 11.64 -0.68
CA ASN A 168 -1.85 11.91 0.67
C ASN A 168 -1.67 10.64 1.49
N VAL A 169 -0.43 10.35 1.87
CA VAL A 169 -0.09 9.24 2.77
C VAL A 169 0.33 9.82 4.11
N GLU A 170 -0.12 9.18 5.18
CA GLU A 170 0.37 9.41 6.53
C GLU A 170 0.90 8.11 7.11
N PHE A 171 1.78 8.23 8.09
CA PHE A 171 2.26 7.08 8.84
C PHE A 171 2.26 7.38 10.33
N ASP A 172 2.03 6.34 11.12
CA ASP A 172 2.25 6.37 12.57
C ASP A 172 3.47 5.50 12.89
N VAL A 173 4.29 5.94 13.84
CA VAL A 173 5.31 5.11 14.48
C VAL A 173 4.82 4.71 15.87
N ILE A 174 4.82 3.42 16.14
CA ILE A 174 4.27 2.82 17.35
C ILE A 174 5.39 2.04 18.05
N PRO A 175 6.07 2.63 19.04
CA PRO A 175 7.10 1.92 19.80
C PRO A 175 6.48 0.77 20.60
N ILE A 176 7.22 -0.34 20.71
CA ILE A 176 6.84 -1.54 21.46
C ILE A 176 7.74 -1.63 22.69
N ASP A 177 7.15 -1.81 23.86
CA ASP A 177 7.90 -2.15 25.07
C ASP A 177 8.30 -3.63 24.97
N LEU A 178 9.59 -3.92 24.84
CA LEU A 178 10.08 -5.30 24.74
C LEU A 178 9.72 -6.15 25.95
N TYR A 179 9.53 -5.55 27.13
CA TYR A 179 9.13 -6.25 28.35
C TYR A 179 7.65 -6.61 28.39
N ALA A 180 6.85 -6.08 27.47
CA ALA A 180 5.44 -6.46 27.38
C ALA A 180 5.31 -7.90 26.91
N THR A 181 4.42 -8.67 27.53
CA THR A 181 4.18 -10.07 27.13
C THR A 181 3.29 -10.19 25.90
N ASP A 182 2.68 -9.09 25.44
CA ASP A 182 1.73 -9.04 24.33
C ASP A 182 2.04 -7.86 23.40
N HIS A 183 3.11 -8.03 22.61
CA HIS A 183 3.61 -7.03 21.65
C HIS A 183 2.56 -6.68 20.58
N VAL A 184 1.68 -7.62 20.24
CA VAL A 184 0.60 -7.43 19.27
C VAL A 184 -0.49 -6.51 19.83
N ALA A 185 -0.88 -6.67 21.09
CA ALA A 185 -1.87 -5.77 21.68
C ALA A 185 -1.39 -4.30 21.72
N GLN A 186 -0.09 -4.08 21.93
CA GLN A 186 0.50 -2.73 21.97
C GLN A 186 0.38 -2.00 20.63
N CYS A 187 0.57 -2.70 19.52
CA CYS A 187 0.46 -2.14 18.16
C CYS A 187 -0.95 -1.55 17.88
N THR A 188 -1.99 -2.08 18.54
CA THR A 188 -3.38 -1.67 18.33
C THR A 188 -3.84 -0.60 19.33
N SER A 189 -3.01 -0.31 20.33
CA SER A 189 -3.32 0.65 21.39
C SER A 189 -2.81 2.04 21.01
N ALA A 190 -3.72 3.00 20.84
CA ALA A 190 -3.43 4.41 20.56
C ALA A 190 -2.75 5.15 21.74
N SER A 191 -2.18 4.42 22.70
CA SER A 191 -1.62 4.95 23.96
C SER A 191 -0.20 5.48 23.83
N TYR A 192 0.45 5.29 22.68
CA TYR A 192 1.78 5.80 22.38
C TYR A 192 1.70 7.04 21.49
N ALA A 193 2.72 7.90 21.55
CA ALA A 193 2.79 9.14 20.80
C ALA A 193 2.81 8.87 19.28
N SER A 194 1.63 8.74 18.68
CA SER A 194 1.46 8.70 17.23
C SER A 194 1.95 10.04 16.66
N MET A 195 3.04 10.00 15.91
CA MET A 195 3.52 11.16 15.17
C MET A 195 2.64 11.37 13.94
N TYR A 196 1.52 12.07 14.10
CA TYR A 196 0.70 12.50 12.97
C TYR A 196 1.40 13.63 12.22
N HIS A 197 2.41 13.34 11.38
CA HIS A 197 2.97 14.35 10.48
C HIS A 197 3.23 13.79 9.08
N SER A 198 2.84 14.61 8.10
CA SER A 198 2.77 14.29 6.68
C SER A 198 4.15 14.08 6.07
N THR A 199 4.32 12.98 5.34
CA THR A 199 5.49 12.57 4.51
C THR A 199 6.86 12.43 5.20
N ASN A 200 7.08 12.97 6.40
CA ASN A 200 8.30 12.71 7.18
C ASN A 200 8.08 12.81 8.69
N GLY A 201 9.02 12.26 9.46
CA GLY A 201 8.98 12.26 10.92
C GLY A 201 10.31 11.83 11.53
N LEU A 202 10.52 12.20 12.79
CA LEU A 202 11.72 11.89 13.58
C LEU A 202 11.31 11.22 14.89
N LEU A 203 11.72 9.98 15.11
CA LEU A 203 11.66 9.35 16.44
C LEU A 203 13.05 9.42 17.06
N ALA A 204 13.19 10.17 18.15
CA ALA A 204 14.38 10.07 19.00
C ALA A 204 14.11 9.01 20.07
N LEU A 205 14.93 7.96 20.14
CA LEU A 205 14.89 6.97 21.21
C LEU A 205 16.17 7.07 22.04
N ASN A 206 16.00 7.09 23.36
CA ASN A 206 17.08 7.01 24.30
C ASN A 206 17.30 5.54 24.68
N TYR A 207 18.43 4.98 24.26
CA TYR A 207 18.87 3.67 24.76
C TYR A 207 19.57 3.91 26.10
N ASP A 208 19.13 3.22 27.16
CA ASP A 208 19.86 3.21 28.44
C ASP A 208 21.09 2.32 28.22
N GLY A 209 22.14 2.90 27.60
CA GLY A 209 23.34 2.24 27.06
C GLY A 209 24.19 1.50 28.09
N ARG A 210 23.61 0.49 28.74
CA ARG A 210 24.32 -0.45 29.58
C ARG A 210 24.89 -1.50 28.66
N CYS A 211 26.16 -1.34 28.35
CA CYS A 211 26.94 -2.30 27.60
C CYS A 211 26.67 -3.76 28.05
N GLY A 212 26.05 -4.54 27.16
CA GLY A 212 25.78 -5.97 27.35
C GLY A 212 24.38 -6.32 27.87
N ASP A 213 23.51 -5.34 28.11
CA ASP A 213 22.07 -5.57 28.15
C ASP A 213 21.55 -5.55 26.71
N ASP A 214 20.89 -6.62 26.26
CA ASP A 214 20.19 -6.67 24.96
C ASP A 214 18.95 -5.77 25.07
N ASP A 215 19.14 -4.50 24.75
CA ASP A 215 18.13 -3.45 24.84
C ASP A 215 17.58 -3.06 23.47
N ASP A 216 17.64 -3.97 22.49
CA ASP A 216 17.00 -3.86 21.18
C ASP A 216 15.63 -3.15 21.27
N TRP A 217 15.29 -2.29 20.32
CA TRP A 217 13.94 -1.74 20.26
C TRP A 217 13.16 -2.30 19.10
N ARG A 218 11.86 -2.49 19.31
CA ARG A 218 10.94 -2.75 18.22
C ARG A 218 9.91 -1.66 18.11
N PHE A 219 9.54 -1.35 16.87
CA PHE A 219 8.42 -0.49 16.59
C PHE A 219 7.65 -1.00 15.38
N TYR A 220 6.37 -0.64 15.33
CA TYR A 220 5.57 -0.75 14.13
C TYR A 220 5.54 0.59 13.41
N ILE A 221 5.59 0.56 12.08
CA ILE A 221 5.19 1.68 11.24
C ILE A 221 3.88 1.28 10.58
N LYS A 222 2.85 2.09 10.78
CA LYS A 222 1.54 1.93 10.12
C LYS A 222 1.40 3.01 9.06
N VAL A 223 1.40 2.65 7.78
CA VAL A 223 1.20 3.57 6.66
C VAL A 223 -0.26 3.48 6.21
N ARG A 224 -0.90 4.61 5.93
CA ARG A 224 -2.30 4.65 5.45
C ARG A 224 -2.59 5.87 4.57
N ALA A 225 -3.68 5.81 3.82
CA ALA A 225 -4.19 6.95 3.07
C ALA A 225 -4.72 8.06 4.02
N ASN A 226 -4.39 9.31 3.71
CA ASN A 226 -4.80 10.54 4.40
C ASN A 226 -5.87 11.34 3.62
N THR A 227 -6.22 10.95 2.39
CA THR A 227 -7.35 11.57 1.67
C THR A 227 -8.30 10.57 1.06
N THR A 228 -9.51 11.05 0.81
CA THR A 228 -10.48 10.43 -0.08
C THR A 228 -10.06 10.67 -1.54
N GLY A 229 -9.17 9.84 -2.07
CA GLY A 229 -8.70 9.93 -3.45
C GLY A 229 -7.97 8.65 -3.81
N VAL A 230 -8.67 7.73 -4.48
CA VAL A 230 -8.14 6.45 -4.93
C VAL A 230 -7.00 6.70 -5.92
N SER A 231 -5.92 5.94 -5.80
CA SER A 231 -4.76 6.06 -6.68
C SER A 231 -4.02 4.72 -6.73
N CYS A 232 -3.77 4.17 -7.91
CA CYS A 232 -2.90 3.00 -8.04
C CYS A 232 -1.39 3.30 -7.92
N ARG A 233 -1.05 4.53 -7.51
CA ARG A 233 0.34 4.96 -7.36
C ARG A 233 0.97 4.32 -6.15
N THR A 234 2.29 4.12 -6.26
CA THR A 234 3.08 3.55 -5.19
C THR A 234 3.80 4.61 -4.38
N TYR A 235 3.99 4.35 -3.10
CA TYR A 235 4.85 5.14 -2.24
C TYR A 235 6.18 4.42 -1.99
N THR A 236 7.14 5.16 -1.43
CA THR A 236 8.38 4.61 -0.88
C THR A 236 8.51 5.02 0.57
N LEU A 237 8.61 4.05 1.48
CA LEU A 237 8.97 4.27 2.88
C LEU A 237 10.48 4.08 3.03
N THR A 238 11.15 5.09 3.57
CA THR A 238 12.56 5.07 3.94
C THR A 238 12.67 5.22 5.45
N VAL A 239 13.47 4.35 6.06
CA VAL A 239 13.84 4.43 7.48
C VAL A 239 15.35 4.50 7.56
N ASN A 240 15.86 5.57 8.16
CA ASN A 240 17.27 5.87 8.24
C ASN A 240 17.71 5.99 9.71
N VAL A 241 18.80 5.29 10.04
CA VAL A 241 19.46 5.38 11.34
C VAL A 241 20.84 5.98 11.10
N PRO A 242 21.00 7.31 11.16
CA PRO A 242 22.33 7.88 11.06
C PRO A 242 23.22 7.37 12.18
N ILE A 243 24.52 7.34 11.91
CA ILE A 243 25.53 7.08 12.92
C ILE A 243 25.35 8.12 14.05
N SER A 244 25.00 7.61 15.22
CA SER A 244 24.93 8.38 16.45
C SER A 244 26.34 8.76 16.88
N TYR A 245 26.44 9.90 17.56
CA TYR A 245 27.68 10.30 18.22
C TYR A 245 27.49 10.06 19.71
N ILE A 246 28.51 9.51 20.38
CA ILE A 246 28.57 9.44 21.85
C ILE A 246 28.20 10.81 22.45
N GLN A 247 27.20 10.82 23.34
CA GLN A 247 26.81 12.06 24.03
C GLN A 247 27.31 12.04 25.48
N GLU A 248 27.95 13.14 25.91
CA GLU A 248 28.44 13.32 27.28
C GLU A 248 27.29 13.64 28.28
N GLU A 249 26.08 13.92 27.79
CA GLU A 249 24.89 14.27 28.60
C GLU A 249 23.78 13.21 28.46
N VAL A 250 22.92 13.13 29.48
CA VAL A 250 21.73 12.23 29.51
C VAL A 250 20.86 12.54 28.29
N CYS A 251 20.60 11.56 27.43
CA CYS A 251 19.72 11.77 26.27
C CYS A 251 18.36 12.28 26.80
N THR A 252 17.89 13.41 26.28
CA THR A 252 16.60 13.97 26.70
C THR A 252 15.51 13.35 25.83
N ASP A 253 14.54 12.68 26.45
CA ASP A 253 13.37 12.15 25.75
C ASP A 253 12.58 13.31 25.12
N TYR A 254 12.57 13.39 23.79
CA TYR A 254 11.70 14.33 23.09
C TYR A 254 11.06 13.68 21.85
N PRO A 255 9.73 13.60 21.80
CA PRO A 255 9.03 13.91 20.57
C PRO A 255 9.05 15.43 20.40
N THR A 256 9.90 15.98 19.53
CA THR A 256 9.76 17.39 19.14
C THR A 256 8.72 17.48 18.03
N ASN A 257 7.54 18.01 18.36
CA ASN A 257 6.56 18.49 17.40
C ASN A 257 7.05 19.84 16.84
N ASP A 258 7.90 19.83 15.82
CA ASP A 258 8.17 21.01 15.00
C ASP A 258 7.73 20.76 13.54
#